data_AF-A0A948WJB1-F1
#
_entry.id   AF-A0A948WJB1-F1
#
_cell.length_a   1.000
_cell.length_b   1.000
_cell.length_c   1.000
_cell.angle_alpha   90.00
_cell.angle_beta   90.00
_cell.angle_gamma   90.00
#
_symmetry.space_group_name_H-M   'P 1'
#
loop_
_entity.id
_entity.type
_entity.pdbx_description
1 polymer ?
#
loop_
_entity_poly.entity_id
_entity_poly.type
_entity_poly.pdbx_seq_one_letter_code
_entity_poly.pdbx_strand_id
1 'polypeptide(L)'
;MFLTLAVLGGLFYLRRHVLPTRDAEEARRYAAVFVPDDISAMEIARSSDTVVLERDDAGWRIASPVADRASPENIDRILSALRFLSVRDRVATDDPAVLTESGLTTPRVRVNLRGGPEEVRIDFGSDTALPGEVFARVAGQGTVLRVPGDIVGLCTAPVESFRDARLTDLVPGDIEKFTVRRTDGEMSLRRERGKWLIEKPVQAPADPRAVDAFLESLLGLRIAKFDAPSEPESAMIPGRSAVISLTPRGGGEAMEIEIMRGEGNSAGARFAPRGNALGVDESALGIFDVSPEALRDRSVGYVDPDTVDRIDLESDGRRLDVRRADSGWKTSDGNAVDTAKVEALVELFNNTKIGAFRPNASGTGLDAPRQRLVFSAWLSENTAEDAAGGEPLAAVEIGAEENADSVFARVLGSEDTVTVPAALGREIAEFFGPPATPR
;
A
#
# COMPACT_ATOMS: atom_id res chain seq x y z
N MET A 1 10.76 41.80 33.82
CA MET A 1 9.34 41.39 33.76
C MET A 1 8.45 42.42 33.04
N PHE A 2 8.49 43.72 33.39
CA PHE A 2 7.73 44.76 32.67
C PHE A 2 8.19 44.98 31.22
N LEU A 3 9.50 44.94 30.96
CA LEU A 3 10.05 45.12 29.61
C LEU A 3 9.63 43.99 28.65
N THR A 4 9.62 42.74 29.14
CA THR A 4 9.18 41.56 28.37
C THR A 4 7.68 41.59 28.06
N LEU A 5 6.85 42.05 29.01
CA LEU A 5 5.41 42.23 28.79
C LEU A 5 5.11 43.37 27.79
N ALA A 6 5.88 44.46 27.83
CA ALA A 6 5.74 45.55 26.86
C ALA A 6 6.17 45.15 25.45
N VAL A 7 7.23 44.34 25.31
CA VAL A 7 7.68 43.81 24.02
C VAL A 7 6.67 42.79 23.47
N LEU A 8 6.18 41.86 24.30
CA LEU A 8 5.13 40.91 23.90
C LEU A 8 3.80 41.61 23.56
N GLY A 9 3.41 42.61 24.36
CA GLY A 9 2.25 43.45 24.10
C GLY A 9 2.40 44.29 22.83
N GLY A 10 3.59 44.82 22.57
CA GLY A 10 3.93 45.55 21.34
C GLY A 10 3.94 44.64 20.11
N LEU A 11 4.49 43.43 20.21
CA LEU A 11 4.45 42.41 19.15
C LEU A 11 3.02 41.95 18.86
N PHE A 12 2.21 41.73 19.89
CA PHE A 12 0.79 41.39 19.75
C PHE A 12 0.00 42.55 19.13
N TYR A 13 0.27 43.79 19.55
CA TYR A 13 -0.34 44.99 18.98
C TYR A 13 0.02 45.18 17.51
N LEU A 14 1.30 45.05 17.15
CA LEU A 14 1.79 45.14 15.78
C LEU A 14 1.22 44.03 14.90
N ARG A 15 1.21 42.78 15.37
CA ARG A 15 0.58 41.65 14.65
C ARG A 15 -0.91 41.88 14.40
N ARG A 16 -1.59 42.59 15.30
CA ARG A 16 -3.02 42.90 15.18
C ARG A 16 -3.33 44.11 14.28
N HIS A 17 -2.41 45.07 14.15
CA HIS A 17 -2.70 46.35 13.47
C HIS A 17 -1.88 46.59 12.20
N VAL A 18 -0.80 45.85 11.98
CA VAL A 18 0.06 45.96 10.79
C VAL A 18 0.13 44.58 10.16
N LEU A 19 -0.58 44.38 9.05
CA LEU A 19 -0.39 43.21 8.20
C LEU A 19 1.10 43.19 7.79
N PRO A 20 1.84 42.08 8.00
CA PRO A 20 3.16 41.89 7.43
C PRO A 20 3.17 42.33 5.96
N THR A 21 4.26 42.93 5.48
CA THR A 21 4.36 43.47 4.10
C THR A 21 3.93 42.46 3.03
N ARG A 22 4.23 41.19 3.25
CA ARG A 22 3.78 40.06 2.43
C ARG A 22 2.26 39.88 2.42
N ASP A 23 1.62 39.88 3.58
CA ASP A 23 0.17 39.68 3.70
C ASP A 23 -0.59 40.88 3.10
N ALA A 24 -0.02 42.09 3.19
CA ALA A 24 -0.58 43.27 2.55
C ALA A 24 -0.51 43.20 1.01
N GLU A 25 0.55 42.62 0.44
CA GLU A 25 0.64 42.34 -1.00
C GLU A 25 -0.27 41.19 -1.43
N GLU A 26 -0.34 40.12 -0.64
CA GLU A 26 -1.23 38.99 -0.87
C GLU A 26 -2.71 39.42 -0.81
N ALA A 27 -3.10 40.25 0.15
CA ALA A 27 -4.46 40.80 0.26
C ALA A 27 -4.84 41.74 -0.90
N ARG A 28 -3.85 42.32 -1.61
CA ARG A 28 -4.11 43.05 -2.86
C ARG A 28 -4.38 42.11 -4.02
N ARG A 29 -3.70 40.96 -4.05
CA ARG A 29 -3.76 39.98 -5.15
C ARG A 29 -4.91 38.98 -5.02
N TYR A 30 -5.20 38.52 -3.82
CA TYR A 30 -6.14 37.46 -3.52
C TYR A 30 -7.33 37.98 -2.71
N ALA A 31 -8.45 37.26 -2.78
CA ALA A 31 -9.69 37.67 -2.11
C ALA A 31 -9.55 37.65 -0.58
N ALA A 32 -8.91 36.61 -0.05
CA ALA A 32 -8.66 36.42 1.38
C ALA A 32 -7.24 35.90 1.61
N VAL A 33 -6.70 36.16 2.80
CA VAL A 33 -5.39 35.66 3.25
C VAL A 33 -5.64 34.73 4.44
N PHE A 34 -5.24 33.47 4.31
CA PHE A 34 -5.28 32.46 5.37
C PHE A 34 -4.27 31.35 5.08
N VAL A 35 -3.97 30.55 6.10
CA VAL A 35 -3.09 29.38 6.01
C VAL A 35 -3.96 28.12 5.99
N PRO A 36 -3.96 27.33 4.89
CA PRO A 36 -4.80 26.13 4.78
C PRO A 36 -4.61 25.13 5.93
N ASP A 37 -3.36 24.95 6.39
CA ASP A 37 -3.03 23.98 7.44
C ASP A 37 -3.63 24.34 8.80
N ASP A 38 -3.92 25.63 9.05
CA ASP A 38 -4.55 26.11 10.28
C ASP A 38 -6.07 25.89 10.27
N ILE A 39 -6.68 25.58 9.12
CA ILE A 39 -8.12 25.41 9.01
C ILE A 39 -8.53 24.05 9.60
N SER A 40 -9.46 24.09 10.54
CA SER A 40 -10.01 22.93 11.24
C SER A 40 -11.50 22.70 10.93
N ALA A 41 -12.18 23.66 10.31
CA ALA A 41 -13.57 23.51 9.87
C ALA A 41 -13.85 24.31 8.60
N MET A 42 -14.67 23.75 7.72
CA MET A 42 -15.17 24.40 6.51
C MET A 42 -16.67 24.13 6.35
N GLU A 43 -17.45 25.19 6.25
CA GLU A 43 -18.90 25.10 6.01
C GLU A 43 -19.21 25.72 4.65
N ILE A 44 -19.86 24.93 3.78
CA ILE A 44 -20.24 25.33 2.43
C ILE A 44 -21.77 25.33 2.36
N ALA A 45 -22.37 26.51 2.51
CA ALA A 45 -23.80 26.71 2.37
C ALA A 45 -24.16 27.01 0.91
N ARG A 46 -25.15 26.30 0.38
CA ARG A 46 -25.65 26.39 -1.00
C ARG A 46 -27.16 26.61 -0.95
N SER A 47 -27.79 26.80 -2.11
CA SER A 47 -29.25 26.92 -2.19
C SER A 47 -29.99 25.61 -1.84
N SER A 48 -29.37 24.46 -2.08
CA SER A 48 -29.96 23.13 -1.84
C SER A 48 -29.75 22.59 -0.44
N ASP A 49 -28.55 22.78 0.10
CA ASP A 49 -28.04 22.08 1.28
C ASP A 49 -26.82 22.81 1.87
N THR A 50 -26.30 22.28 2.98
CA THR A 50 -25.07 22.76 3.62
C THR A 50 -24.16 21.58 3.91
N VAL A 51 -22.93 21.65 3.39
CA VAL A 51 -21.87 20.68 3.65
C VAL A 51 -21.00 21.21 4.78
N VAL A 52 -20.93 20.47 5.89
CA VAL A 52 -20.10 20.82 7.04
C VAL A 52 -18.95 19.84 7.10
N LEU A 53 -17.74 20.37 7.07
CA LEU A 53 -16.49 19.62 7.12
C LEU A 53 -15.71 20.01 8.39
N GLU A 54 -15.22 19.02 9.10
CA GLU A 54 -14.45 19.17 10.33
C GLU A 54 -13.18 18.34 10.24
N ARG A 55 -12.08 18.86 10.79
CA ARG A 55 -10.81 18.16 10.86
C ARG A 55 -10.58 17.67 12.28
N ASP A 56 -10.33 16.39 12.43
CA ASP A 56 -9.90 15.75 13.67
C ASP A 56 -8.50 15.13 13.52
N ASP A 57 -8.10 14.30 14.49
CA ASP A 57 -6.80 13.63 14.50
C ASP A 57 -6.64 12.59 13.36
N ALA A 58 -7.74 12.08 12.82
CA ALA A 58 -7.77 11.12 11.72
C ALA A 58 -7.88 11.80 10.34
N GLY A 59 -8.22 13.09 10.30
CA GLY A 59 -8.25 13.92 9.10
C GLY A 59 -9.58 14.63 8.90
N TRP A 60 -9.88 14.98 7.65
CA TRP A 60 -11.12 15.66 7.31
C TRP A 60 -12.31 14.69 7.29
N ARG A 61 -13.42 15.12 7.89
CA ARG A 61 -14.69 14.41 7.93
C ARG A 61 -15.83 15.31 7.51
N ILE A 62 -16.84 14.72 6.88
CA ILE A 62 -18.13 15.35 6.65
C ILE A 62 -18.96 15.14 7.92
N ALA A 63 -19.40 16.23 8.55
CA ALA A 63 -20.32 16.19 9.69
C ALA A 63 -21.79 16.26 9.24
N SER A 64 -22.06 16.94 8.11
CA SER A 64 -23.39 17.09 7.51
C SER A 64 -23.29 17.23 5.99
N PRO A 65 -24.24 16.69 5.20
CA PRO A 65 -25.46 16.00 5.63
C PRO A 65 -25.30 14.50 5.92
N VAL A 66 -24.17 13.91 5.53
CA VAL A 66 -23.86 12.48 5.75
C VAL A 66 -22.56 12.37 6.49
N ALA A 67 -22.58 11.73 7.67
CA ALA A 67 -21.37 11.52 8.46
C ALA A 67 -20.45 10.49 7.77
N ASP A 68 -19.30 10.93 7.24
CA ASP A 68 -18.29 10.07 6.63
C ASP A 68 -16.91 10.75 6.60
N ARG A 69 -15.85 10.01 6.24
CA ARG A 69 -14.55 10.58 5.88
C ARG A 69 -14.67 11.47 4.64
N ALA A 70 -14.00 12.61 4.67
CA ALA A 70 -13.90 13.50 3.51
C ALA A 70 -12.61 13.20 2.72
N SER A 71 -12.65 13.37 1.40
CA SER A 71 -11.48 13.23 0.53
C SER A 71 -10.50 14.38 0.82
N PRO A 72 -9.30 14.10 1.36
CA PRO A 72 -8.31 15.14 1.61
C PRO A 72 -7.94 15.87 0.33
N GLU A 73 -7.86 15.16 -0.81
CA GLU A 73 -7.53 15.76 -2.10
C GLU A 73 -8.56 16.81 -2.55
N ASN A 74 -9.85 16.51 -2.35
CA ASN A 74 -10.92 17.44 -2.70
C ASN A 74 -11.00 18.63 -1.74
N ILE A 75 -10.74 18.42 -0.45
CA ILE A 75 -10.68 19.52 0.52
C ILE A 75 -9.49 20.43 0.24
N ASP A 76 -8.31 19.86 0.01
CA ASP A 76 -7.09 20.62 -0.31
C ASP A 76 -7.24 21.42 -1.60
N ARG A 77 -7.94 20.86 -2.60
CA ARG A 77 -8.27 21.56 -3.85
C ARG A 77 -9.15 22.80 -3.59
N ILE A 78 -10.16 22.70 -2.73
CA ILE A 78 -11.04 23.83 -2.37
C ILE A 78 -10.25 24.87 -1.57
N LEU A 79 -9.53 24.47 -0.53
CA LEU A 79 -8.72 25.38 0.29
C LEU A 79 -7.66 26.09 -0.55
N SER A 80 -7.00 25.39 -1.46
CA SER A 80 -6.03 25.98 -2.39
C SER A 80 -6.68 26.97 -3.36
N ALA A 81 -7.84 26.64 -3.92
CA ALA A 81 -8.58 27.53 -4.81
C ALA A 81 -9.04 28.81 -4.08
N LEU A 82 -9.47 28.71 -2.82
CA LEU A 82 -9.85 29.86 -1.99
C LEU A 82 -8.64 30.72 -1.61
N ARG A 83 -7.52 30.08 -1.21
CA ARG A 83 -6.27 30.78 -0.85
C ARG A 83 -5.71 31.59 -2.00
N PHE A 84 -5.71 31.00 -3.20
CA PHE A 84 -5.16 31.63 -4.40
C PHE A 84 -6.25 32.26 -5.28
N LEU A 85 -7.40 32.60 -4.70
CA LEU A 85 -8.54 33.21 -5.40
C LEU A 85 -8.18 34.63 -5.86
N SER A 86 -7.68 34.76 -7.09
CA SER A 86 -7.18 36.03 -7.62
C SER A 86 -8.31 37.03 -7.85
N VAL A 87 -8.16 38.24 -7.32
CA VAL A 87 -9.11 39.33 -7.56
C VAL A 87 -8.83 39.93 -8.93
N ARG A 88 -9.82 39.88 -9.82
CA ARG A 88 -9.75 40.49 -11.16
C ARG A 88 -10.11 41.96 -11.11
N ASP A 89 -11.09 42.31 -10.29
CA ASP A 89 -11.62 43.66 -10.15
C ASP A 89 -12.24 43.87 -8.77
N ARG A 90 -12.33 45.14 -8.33
CA ARG A 90 -12.93 45.55 -7.05
C ARG A 90 -13.89 46.72 -7.27
N VAL A 91 -15.12 46.56 -6.80
CA VAL A 91 -16.15 47.59 -6.81
C VAL A 91 -16.54 47.91 -5.37
N ALA A 92 -16.51 49.19 -4.99
CA ALA A 92 -16.93 49.63 -3.67
C ALA A 92 -18.42 49.35 -3.44
N THR A 93 -18.78 48.98 -2.21
CA THR A 93 -20.15 48.58 -1.84
C THR A 93 -20.94 49.77 -1.25
N ASP A 94 -20.66 50.98 -1.73
CA ASP A 94 -21.26 52.20 -1.19
C ASP A 94 -22.74 52.34 -1.58
N ASP A 95 -23.17 51.58 -2.59
CA ASP A 95 -24.55 51.48 -3.05
C ASP A 95 -25.13 50.07 -2.78
N PRO A 96 -26.19 49.93 -1.95
CA PRO A 96 -26.89 48.67 -1.74
C PRO A 96 -27.41 47.98 -3.01
N ALA A 97 -27.65 48.73 -4.10
CA ALA A 97 -28.04 48.16 -5.39
C ALA A 97 -26.97 47.18 -5.92
N VAL A 98 -25.68 47.47 -5.70
CA VAL A 98 -24.56 46.62 -6.14
C VAL A 98 -24.65 45.23 -5.53
N LEU A 99 -25.03 45.12 -4.25
CA LEU A 99 -25.19 43.82 -3.57
C LEU A 99 -26.36 43.00 -4.12
N THR A 100 -27.42 43.68 -4.54
CA THR A 100 -28.60 43.04 -5.11
C THR A 100 -28.32 42.57 -6.54
N GLU A 101 -27.74 43.43 -7.37
CA GLU A 101 -27.38 43.13 -8.77
C GLU A 101 -26.31 42.03 -8.88
N SER A 102 -25.35 42.00 -7.95
CA SER A 102 -24.32 40.96 -7.87
C SER A 102 -24.82 39.64 -7.27
N GLY A 103 -26.06 39.56 -6.77
CA GLY A 103 -26.60 38.37 -6.11
C GLY A 103 -25.96 38.06 -4.76
N LEU A 104 -25.31 39.03 -4.11
CA LEU A 104 -24.62 38.87 -2.82
C LEU A 104 -25.52 39.15 -1.60
N THR A 105 -26.75 39.61 -1.83
CA THR A 105 -27.81 39.64 -0.81
C THR A 105 -28.23 38.21 -0.42
N THR A 106 -28.35 37.32 -1.41
CA THR A 106 -28.63 35.89 -1.24
C THR A 106 -27.60 35.10 -2.05
N PRO A 107 -26.38 34.90 -1.50
CA PRO A 107 -25.29 34.31 -2.27
C PRO A 107 -25.63 32.88 -2.68
N ARG A 108 -25.20 32.51 -3.89
CA ARG A 108 -25.34 31.16 -4.46
C ARG A 108 -24.53 30.15 -3.65
N VAL A 109 -23.35 30.55 -3.19
CA VAL A 109 -22.48 29.77 -2.31
C VAL A 109 -21.93 30.68 -1.23
N ARG A 110 -21.94 30.22 0.02
CA ARG A 110 -21.20 30.84 1.13
C ARG A 110 -20.23 29.81 1.68
N VAL A 111 -18.96 30.16 1.73
CA VAL A 111 -17.92 29.35 2.38
C VAL A 111 -17.49 30.03 3.67
N ASN A 112 -17.46 29.27 4.75
CA ASN A 112 -16.98 29.72 6.04
C ASN A 112 -15.83 28.83 6.53
N LEU A 113 -14.66 29.41 6.76
CA LEU A 113 -13.45 28.71 7.22
C LEU A 113 -13.15 29.09 8.68
N ARG A 114 -12.93 28.08 9.52
CA ARG A 114 -12.61 28.21 10.95
C ARG A 114 -11.35 27.43 11.30
N GLY A 115 -10.69 27.81 12.39
CA GLY A 115 -9.44 27.18 12.90
C GLY A 115 -8.24 28.13 12.86
N GLY A 116 -8.19 29.03 11.87
CA GLY A 116 -7.21 30.10 11.79
C GLY A 116 -7.38 31.20 12.85
N PRO A 117 -6.47 32.20 12.87
CA PRO A 117 -6.54 33.31 13.83
C PRO A 117 -7.83 34.15 13.70
N GLU A 118 -8.43 34.18 12.50
CA GLU A 118 -9.70 34.84 12.21
C GLU A 118 -10.58 33.92 11.36
N GLU A 119 -11.91 34.04 11.53
CA GLU A 119 -12.89 33.36 10.69
C GLU A 119 -12.91 34.01 9.29
N VAL A 120 -12.77 33.20 8.24
CA VAL A 120 -12.79 33.69 6.85
C VAL A 120 -14.09 33.26 6.20
N ARG A 121 -14.96 34.24 5.93
CA ARG A 121 -16.21 34.02 5.21
C ARG A 121 -16.19 34.67 3.84
N ILE A 122 -16.47 33.87 2.81
CA ILE A 122 -16.53 34.31 1.41
C ILE A 122 -17.90 33.95 0.84
N ASP A 123 -18.61 34.97 0.38
CA ASP A 123 -19.89 34.85 -0.31
C ASP A 123 -19.64 34.92 -1.82
N PHE A 124 -20.24 34.02 -2.60
CA PHE A 124 -20.22 34.02 -4.07
C PHE A 124 -21.64 34.22 -4.59
N GLY A 125 -21.81 35.24 -5.44
CA GLY A 125 -23.09 35.64 -6.01
C GLY A 125 -23.30 35.13 -7.43
N SER A 126 -23.95 35.98 -8.23
CA SER A 126 -24.26 35.76 -9.64
C SER A 126 -23.01 35.76 -10.52
N ASP A 127 -23.15 35.16 -11.70
CA ASP A 127 -22.14 35.26 -12.76
C ASP A 127 -22.05 36.71 -13.25
N THR A 128 -20.85 37.14 -13.66
CA THR A 128 -20.66 38.50 -14.20
C THR A 128 -20.97 38.54 -15.70
N ALA A 129 -20.92 39.73 -16.29
CA ALA A 129 -20.98 39.89 -17.74
C ALA A 129 -19.77 39.29 -18.48
N LEU A 130 -18.64 39.04 -17.80
CA LEU A 130 -17.50 38.33 -18.37
C LEU A 130 -17.63 36.82 -18.14
N PRO A 131 -17.49 36.00 -19.20
CA PRO A 131 -17.55 34.55 -19.07
C PRO A 131 -16.52 34.00 -18.08
N GLY A 132 -16.94 33.05 -17.23
CA GLY A 132 -16.06 32.38 -16.27
C GLY A 132 -15.71 33.19 -15.02
N GLU A 133 -16.36 34.34 -14.80
CA GLU A 133 -16.20 35.15 -13.60
C GLU A 133 -17.50 35.25 -12.79
N VAL A 134 -17.36 35.34 -11.47
CA VAL A 134 -18.47 35.51 -10.53
C VAL A 134 -18.21 36.69 -9.60
N PHE A 135 -19.28 37.27 -9.08
CA PHE A 135 -19.16 38.22 -7.99
C PHE A 135 -18.88 37.51 -6.66
N ALA A 136 -18.00 38.08 -5.84
CA ALA A 136 -17.69 37.57 -4.52
C ALA A 136 -17.58 38.70 -3.48
N ARG A 137 -17.76 38.38 -2.20
CA ARG A 137 -17.54 39.31 -1.09
C ARG A 137 -16.94 38.56 0.09
N VAL A 138 -15.86 39.11 0.64
CA VAL A 138 -15.27 38.63 1.89
C VAL A 138 -15.87 39.40 3.06
N ALA A 139 -16.27 38.69 4.12
CA ALA A 139 -16.84 39.33 5.30
C ALA A 139 -15.84 40.33 5.92
N GLY A 140 -16.36 41.48 6.36
CA GLY A 140 -15.54 42.58 6.88
C GLY A 140 -14.92 43.49 5.81
N GLN A 141 -14.96 43.10 4.53
CA GLN A 141 -14.52 43.96 3.42
C GLN A 141 -15.70 44.74 2.82
N GLY A 142 -15.53 46.04 2.62
CA GLY A 142 -16.52 46.94 2.01
C GLY A 142 -16.54 46.91 0.47
N THR A 143 -16.07 45.83 -0.16
CA THR A 143 -15.92 45.73 -1.61
C THR A 143 -16.53 44.44 -2.16
N VAL A 144 -17.21 44.56 -3.30
CA VAL A 144 -17.57 43.45 -4.17
C VAL A 144 -16.40 43.16 -5.11
N LEU A 145 -16.02 41.90 -5.20
CA LEU A 145 -14.91 41.40 -6.00
C LEU A 145 -15.43 40.71 -7.25
N ARG A 146 -14.66 40.77 -8.34
CA ARG A 146 -14.80 39.82 -9.46
C ARG A 146 -13.68 38.80 -9.40
N VAL A 147 -14.05 37.53 -9.43
CA VAL A 147 -13.12 36.40 -9.25
C VAL A 147 -13.43 35.28 -10.25
N PRO A 148 -12.48 34.37 -10.54
CA PRO A 148 -12.74 33.18 -11.33
C PRO A 148 -13.90 32.34 -10.74
N GLY A 149 -14.78 31.82 -11.60
CA GLY A 149 -15.97 31.07 -11.22
C GLY A 149 -15.73 29.59 -10.87
N ASP A 150 -14.55 29.03 -11.17
CA ASP A 150 -14.24 27.60 -10.97
C ASP A 150 -14.46 27.15 -9.52
N ILE A 151 -14.21 28.04 -8.55
CA ILE A 151 -14.43 27.78 -7.14
C ILE A 151 -15.89 27.46 -6.82
N VAL A 152 -16.85 28.10 -7.50
CA VAL A 152 -18.27 27.81 -7.31
C VAL A 152 -18.55 26.38 -7.71
N GLY A 153 -18.01 25.91 -8.85
CA GLY A 153 -18.17 24.54 -9.31
C GLY A 153 -17.62 23.50 -8.32
N LEU A 154 -16.46 23.77 -7.71
CA LEU A 154 -15.90 22.94 -6.64
C LEU A 154 -16.82 22.92 -5.41
N CYS A 155 -17.28 24.09 -5.00
CA CYS A 155 -18.12 24.24 -3.81
C CYS A 155 -19.55 23.74 -4.01
N THR A 156 -20.07 23.59 -5.22
CA THR A 156 -21.42 23.06 -5.52
C THR A 156 -21.42 21.60 -5.98
N ALA A 157 -20.27 20.91 -5.94
CA ALA A 157 -20.21 19.50 -6.32
C ALA A 157 -21.13 18.63 -5.42
N PRO A 158 -21.65 17.48 -5.91
CA PRO A 158 -22.48 16.59 -5.09
C PRO A 158 -21.77 16.14 -3.81
N VAL A 159 -22.49 15.89 -2.72
CA VAL A 159 -21.91 15.49 -1.43
C VAL A 159 -21.03 14.25 -1.54
N GLU A 160 -21.36 13.33 -2.44
CA GLU A 160 -20.62 12.12 -2.73
C GLU A 160 -19.20 12.42 -3.22
N SER A 161 -18.99 13.55 -3.91
CA SER A 161 -17.66 13.98 -4.34
C SER A 161 -16.79 14.46 -3.18
N PHE A 162 -17.38 14.85 -2.04
CA PHE A 162 -16.62 15.22 -0.84
C PHE A 162 -16.19 13.99 -0.06
N ARG A 163 -16.82 12.83 -0.24
CA ARG A 163 -16.51 11.59 0.50
C ARG A 163 -15.18 11.02 0.02
N ASP A 164 -14.40 10.48 0.96
CA ASP A 164 -13.17 9.76 0.64
C ASP A 164 -13.52 8.47 -0.11
N ALA A 165 -13.06 8.34 -1.35
CA ALA A 165 -13.33 7.17 -2.17
C ALA A 165 -12.52 5.94 -1.75
N ARG A 166 -11.55 6.03 -0.83
CA ARG A 166 -10.84 4.84 -0.32
C ARG A 166 -11.76 4.05 0.60
N LEU A 167 -11.74 2.71 0.53
CA LEU A 167 -12.50 1.86 1.45
C LEU A 167 -11.94 1.97 2.88
N THR A 168 -10.61 2.02 3.02
CA THR A 168 -9.90 2.12 4.30
C THR A 168 -8.69 3.05 4.17
N ASP A 169 -8.14 3.51 5.29
CA ASP A 169 -6.87 4.25 5.41
C ASP A 169 -5.70 3.36 5.87
N LEU A 170 -5.96 2.10 6.21
CA LEU A 170 -4.91 1.13 6.53
C LEU A 170 -3.92 1.00 5.38
N VAL A 171 -2.64 0.83 5.72
CA VAL A 171 -1.57 0.51 4.76
C VAL A 171 -0.97 -0.87 5.06
N PRO A 172 -0.37 -1.56 4.06
CA PRO A 172 0.16 -2.91 4.25
C PRO A 172 1.18 -3.03 5.40
N GLY A 173 1.98 -1.99 5.61
CA GLY A 173 2.99 -1.94 6.68
C GLY A 173 2.41 -1.99 8.10
N ASP A 174 1.14 -1.63 8.26
CA ASP A 174 0.41 -1.63 9.53
C ASP A 174 -0.25 -2.98 9.80
N ILE A 175 -0.19 -3.95 8.89
CA ILE A 175 -0.83 -5.26 9.08
C ILE A 175 0.15 -6.25 9.68
N GLU A 176 -0.21 -6.82 10.84
CA GLU A 176 0.56 -7.87 11.52
C GLU A 176 0.01 -9.26 11.20
N LYS A 177 -1.29 -9.38 11.00
CA LYS A 177 -1.96 -10.63 10.63
C LYS A 177 -3.14 -10.35 9.72
N PHE A 178 -3.38 -11.22 8.76
CA PHE A 178 -4.65 -11.25 8.06
C PHE A 178 -5.17 -12.68 7.87
N THR A 179 -6.49 -12.79 7.83
CA THR A 179 -7.20 -14.05 7.57
C THR A 179 -8.24 -13.82 6.49
N VAL A 180 -8.18 -14.60 5.42
CA VAL A 180 -9.20 -14.65 4.37
C VAL A 180 -10.04 -15.90 4.59
N ARG A 181 -11.34 -15.72 4.82
CA ARG A 181 -12.33 -16.80 4.94
C ARG A 181 -13.26 -16.77 3.76
N ARG A 182 -13.36 -17.91 3.09
CA ARG A 182 -14.27 -18.18 1.99
C ARG A 182 -14.93 -19.54 2.24
N THR A 183 -15.89 -19.90 1.42
CA THR A 183 -16.55 -21.22 1.51
C THR A 183 -15.65 -22.39 1.18
N ASP A 184 -14.60 -22.16 0.38
CA ASP A 184 -13.63 -23.18 -0.02
C ASP A 184 -12.49 -23.35 0.99
N GLY A 185 -12.36 -22.46 1.97
CA GLY A 185 -11.42 -22.60 3.07
C GLY A 185 -11.03 -21.31 3.77
N GLU A 186 -10.09 -21.45 4.69
CA GLU A 186 -9.46 -20.35 5.43
C GLU A 186 -7.97 -20.31 5.09
N MET A 187 -7.49 -19.11 4.76
CA MET A 187 -6.08 -18.80 4.60
C MET A 187 -5.72 -17.75 5.63
N SER A 188 -4.69 -17.99 6.46
CA SER A 188 -4.23 -17.03 7.44
C SER A 188 -2.73 -16.86 7.39
N LEU A 189 -2.29 -15.61 7.41
CA LEU A 189 -0.89 -15.22 7.39
C LEU A 189 -0.58 -14.31 8.57
N ARG A 190 0.58 -14.49 9.19
CA ARG A 190 1.08 -13.64 10.26
C ARG A 190 2.50 -13.20 9.94
N ARG A 191 2.81 -11.97 10.30
CA ARG A 191 4.17 -11.45 10.29
C ARG A 191 4.87 -11.83 11.60
N GLU A 192 5.94 -12.61 11.49
CA GLU A 192 6.77 -13.01 12.62
C GLU A 192 8.22 -12.61 12.36
N ARG A 193 8.84 -11.89 13.32
CA ARG A 193 10.22 -11.39 13.21
C ARG A 193 10.53 -10.70 11.87
N GLY A 194 9.54 -9.96 11.35
CA GLY A 194 9.64 -9.21 10.10
C GLY A 194 9.30 -9.99 8.82
N LYS A 195 9.14 -11.32 8.88
CA LYS A 195 8.83 -12.19 7.74
C LYS A 195 7.37 -12.64 7.76
N TRP A 196 6.77 -12.82 6.60
CA TRP A 196 5.41 -13.38 6.50
C TRP A 196 5.46 -14.91 6.55
N LEU A 197 4.61 -15.49 7.38
CA LEU A 197 4.39 -16.93 7.49
C LEU A 197 2.91 -17.21 7.21
N ILE A 198 2.66 -18.21 6.39
CA ILE A 198 1.34 -18.83 6.27
C ILE A 198 1.15 -19.72 7.50
N GLU A 199 0.08 -19.49 8.27
CA GLU A 199 -0.32 -20.32 9.41
C GLU A 199 -1.32 -21.40 8.98
N LYS A 200 -2.19 -21.09 8.01
CA LYS A 200 -3.21 -22.00 7.46
C LYS A 200 -3.37 -21.82 5.95
N PRO A 201 -3.68 -22.90 5.22
CA PRO A 201 -3.85 -24.29 5.69
C PRO A 201 -2.52 -25.05 5.87
N VAL A 202 -1.41 -24.47 5.42
CA VAL A 202 -0.06 -25.03 5.53
C VAL A 202 0.82 -24.07 6.33
N GLN A 203 1.74 -24.60 7.14
CA GLN A 203 2.77 -23.80 7.78
C GLN A 203 3.95 -23.65 6.83
N ALA A 204 4.14 -22.46 6.26
CA ALA A 204 5.19 -22.20 5.29
C ALA A 204 5.60 -20.72 5.23
N PRO A 205 6.84 -20.40 4.82
CA PRO A 205 7.20 -19.04 4.45
C PRO A 205 6.34 -18.50 3.30
N ALA A 206 5.96 -17.24 3.38
CA ALA A 206 5.27 -16.53 2.31
C ALA A 206 6.23 -15.60 1.57
N ASP A 207 6.03 -15.44 0.26
CA ASP A 207 6.74 -14.46 -0.54
C ASP A 207 6.30 -13.04 -0.11
N PRO A 208 7.21 -12.21 0.43
CA PRO A 208 6.84 -10.89 0.92
C PRO A 208 6.28 -10.00 -0.19
N ARG A 209 6.78 -10.12 -1.43
CA ARG A 209 6.29 -9.32 -2.57
C ARG A 209 4.88 -9.73 -2.97
N ALA A 210 4.60 -11.03 -2.97
CA ALA A 210 3.25 -11.53 -3.28
C ALA A 210 2.23 -11.11 -2.21
N VAL A 211 2.62 -11.18 -0.93
CA VAL A 211 1.78 -10.73 0.18
C VAL A 211 1.55 -9.22 0.15
N ASP A 212 2.60 -8.43 -0.07
CA ASP A 212 2.50 -6.98 -0.16
C ASP A 212 1.60 -6.56 -1.33
N ALA A 213 1.78 -7.16 -2.52
CA ALA A 213 0.91 -6.89 -3.68
C ALA A 213 -0.57 -7.23 -3.40
N PHE A 214 -0.84 -8.34 -2.69
CA PHE A 214 -2.19 -8.69 -2.27
C PHE A 214 -2.78 -7.67 -1.30
N LEU A 215 -2.03 -7.26 -0.27
CA LEU A 215 -2.47 -6.27 0.71
C LEU A 215 -2.65 -4.89 0.07
N GLU A 216 -1.77 -4.47 -0.83
CA GLU A 216 -1.90 -3.23 -1.59
C GLU A 216 -3.19 -3.22 -2.42
N SER A 217 -3.49 -4.31 -3.12
CA SER A 217 -4.73 -4.44 -3.89
C SER A 217 -5.98 -4.39 -3.00
N LEU A 218 -5.95 -5.04 -1.83
CA LEU A 218 -7.08 -5.09 -0.90
C LEU A 218 -7.31 -3.75 -0.17
N LEU A 219 -6.25 -3.13 0.32
CA LEU A 219 -6.33 -1.88 1.08
C LEU A 219 -6.48 -0.66 0.16
N GLY A 220 -6.09 -0.79 -1.11
CA GLY A 220 -6.27 0.20 -2.18
C GLY A 220 -7.66 0.24 -2.81
N LEU A 221 -8.60 -0.62 -2.38
CA LEU A 221 -9.95 -0.66 -2.93
C LEU A 221 -10.66 0.70 -2.85
N ARG A 222 -11.31 1.08 -3.95
CA ARG A 222 -12.07 2.32 -4.07
C ARG A 222 -13.57 2.05 -4.08
N ILE A 223 -14.28 2.87 -3.33
CA ILE A 223 -15.73 2.94 -3.31
C ILE A 223 -16.18 3.62 -4.61
N ALA A 224 -16.87 2.86 -5.45
CA ALA A 224 -17.50 3.33 -6.67
C ALA A 224 -18.93 3.83 -6.44
N LYS A 225 -19.62 3.28 -5.42
CA LYS A 225 -21.00 3.66 -5.03
C LYS A 225 -21.17 3.57 -3.53
N PHE A 226 -21.68 4.62 -2.90
CA PHE A 226 -21.87 4.65 -1.45
C PHE A 226 -23.21 4.07 -0.95
N ASP A 227 -24.20 3.99 -1.82
CA ASP A 227 -25.53 3.44 -1.53
C ASP A 227 -25.81 2.26 -2.46
N ALA A 228 -25.02 1.19 -2.32
CA ALA A 228 -25.30 -0.03 -3.06
C ALA A 228 -26.51 -0.74 -2.44
N PRO A 229 -27.41 -1.34 -3.24
CA PRO A 229 -28.46 -2.17 -2.68
C PRO A 229 -27.81 -3.25 -1.83
N SER A 230 -28.18 -3.31 -0.55
CA SER A 230 -27.82 -4.43 0.30
C SER A 230 -28.54 -5.66 -0.25
N GLU A 231 -27.85 -6.50 -1.02
CA GLU A 231 -28.33 -7.87 -1.18
C GLU A 231 -28.46 -8.49 0.22
N PRO A 232 -29.51 -9.29 0.48
CA PRO A 232 -29.82 -9.75 1.82
C PRO A 232 -28.62 -10.47 2.44
N GLU A 233 -28.48 -10.32 3.77
CA GLU A 233 -27.64 -11.18 4.61
C GLU A 233 -27.85 -12.64 4.20
N SER A 234 -26.93 -13.17 3.41
CA SER A 234 -26.95 -14.56 3.00
C SER A 234 -25.62 -15.13 3.39
N ALA A 235 -25.67 -16.11 4.29
CA ALA A 235 -24.58 -16.97 4.68
C ALA A 235 -23.63 -17.20 3.50
N MET A 236 -22.32 -17.07 3.75
CA MET A 236 -21.27 -17.11 2.73
C MET A 236 -21.68 -17.96 1.51
N ILE A 237 -22.18 -17.32 0.45
CA ILE A 237 -22.61 -18.08 -0.73
C ILE A 237 -21.32 -18.57 -1.39
N PRO A 238 -21.21 -19.88 -1.71
CA PRO A 238 -19.99 -20.40 -2.27
C PRO A 238 -19.53 -19.68 -3.53
N GLY A 239 -18.26 -19.25 -3.53
CA GLY A 239 -17.65 -18.51 -4.63
C GLY A 239 -18.17 -17.07 -4.83
N ARG A 240 -19.04 -16.57 -3.95
CA ARG A 240 -19.60 -15.21 -4.05
C ARG A 240 -19.28 -14.30 -2.88
N SER A 241 -18.66 -14.80 -1.81
CA SER A 241 -18.35 -13.99 -0.62
C SER A 241 -17.00 -14.36 -0.01
N ALA A 242 -16.31 -13.36 0.50
CA ALA A 242 -15.06 -13.50 1.24
C ALA A 242 -15.07 -12.54 2.43
N VAL A 243 -14.71 -13.03 3.62
CA VAL A 243 -14.51 -12.20 4.82
C VAL A 243 -13.02 -12.13 5.10
N ILE A 244 -12.50 -10.91 5.19
CA ILE A 244 -11.10 -10.63 5.43
C ILE A 244 -10.98 -9.94 6.79
N SER A 245 -10.32 -10.62 7.72
CA SER A 245 -9.99 -10.07 9.03
C SER A 245 -8.55 -9.56 9.01
N LEU A 246 -8.35 -8.29 9.37
CA LEU A 246 -7.08 -7.59 9.36
C LEU A 246 -6.73 -7.18 10.80
N THR A 247 -5.58 -7.63 11.31
CA THR A 247 -5.08 -7.26 12.63
C THR A 247 -3.96 -6.23 12.49
N PRO A 248 -4.12 -5.02 13.06
CA PRO A 248 -3.09 -4.00 13.06
C PRO A 248 -1.86 -4.39 13.87
N ARG A 249 -0.71 -3.86 13.48
CA ARG A 249 0.56 -4.00 14.17
C ARG A 249 0.56 -3.20 15.46
N GLY A 250 1.04 -3.83 16.54
CA GLY A 250 1.04 -3.22 17.87
C GLY A 250 -0.24 -3.48 18.67
N GLY A 251 -1.12 -4.34 18.15
CA GLY A 251 -2.38 -4.72 18.79
C GLY A 251 -3.54 -3.82 18.41
N GLY A 252 -4.74 -4.22 18.83
CA GLY A 252 -6.00 -3.57 18.45
C GLY A 252 -7.08 -4.61 18.13
N GLU A 253 -8.30 -4.13 17.92
CA GLU A 253 -9.38 -4.97 17.42
C GLU A 253 -9.14 -5.29 15.94
N ALA A 254 -9.39 -6.54 15.55
CA ALA A 254 -9.29 -6.92 14.15
C ALA A 254 -10.42 -6.26 13.36
N MET A 255 -10.08 -5.68 12.21
CA MET A 255 -11.04 -5.06 11.32
C MET A 255 -11.52 -6.08 10.30
N GLU A 256 -12.83 -6.18 10.10
CA GLU A 256 -13.41 -7.09 9.11
C GLU A 256 -13.91 -6.33 7.89
N ILE A 257 -13.42 -6.74 6.72
CA ILE A 257 -13.92 -6.36 5.40
C ILE A 257 -14.59 -7.57 4.82
N GLU A 258 -15.84 -7.44 4.39
CA GLU A 258 -16.53 -8.49 3.62
C GLU A 258 -16.68 -8.03 2.18
N ILE A 259 -16.24 -8.87 1.24
CA ILE A 259 -16.35 -8.64 -0.20
C ILE A 259 -17.37 -9.62 -0.77
N MET A 260 -18.29 -9.09 -1.58
CA MET A 260 -19.37 -9.83 -2.23
C MET A 260 -19.23 -9.69 -3.75
N ARG A 261 -19.28 -10.81 -4.48
CA ARG A 261 -19.33 -10.82 -5.93
C ARG A 261 -20.76 -10.48 -6.39
N GLY A 262 -20.89 -9.45 -7.21
CA GLY A 262 -22.15 -9.06 -7.85
C GLY A 262 -22.40 -9.79 -9.17
N GLU A 263 -23.26 -9.22 -10.01
CA GLU A 263 -23.44 -9.66 -11.40
C GLU A 263 -22.29 -9.18 -12.29
N GLY A 264 -21.87 -10.01 -13.24
CA GLY A 264 -20.76 -9.68 -14.14
C GLY A 264 -19.45 -9.42 -13.39
N ASN A 265 -18.84 -8.26 -13.64
CA ASN A 265 -17.59 -7.82 -13.01
C ASN A 265 -17.80 -6.85 -11.84
N SER A 266 -19.01 -6.79 -11.28
CA SER A 266 -19.29 -5.93 -10.14
C SER A 266 -18.93 -6.59 -8.81
N ALA A 267 -18.55 -5.75 -7.83
CA ALA A 267 -18.28 -6.18 -6.47
C ALA A 267 -18.91 -5.21 -5.46
N GLY A 268 -19.38 -5.77 -4.36
CA GLY A 268 -19.83 -5.05 -3.17
C GLY A 268 -18.87 -5.28 -2.01
N ALA A 269 -18.86 -4.35 -1.06
CA ALA A 269 -18.13 -4.46 0.18
C ALA A 269 -18.99 -4.05 1.38
N ARG A 270 -18.74 -4.67 2.52
CA ARG A 270 -19.21 -4.25 3.83
C ARG A 270 -18.00 -4.02 4.72
N PHE A 271 -17.94 -2.82 5.30
CA PHE A 271 -16.84 -2.42 6.17
C PHE A 271 -17.40 -1.48 7.22
N ALA A 272 -17.60 -2.00 8.44
CA ALA A 272 -18.35 -1.31 9.49
C ALA A 272 -17.93 0.16 9.72
N PRO A 273 -16.63 0.54 9.68
CA PRO A 273 -16.21 1.94 9.81
C PRO A 273 -16.74 2.89 8.72
N ARG A 274 -17.20 2.36 7.59
CA ARG A 274 -17.74 3.12 6.43
C ARG A 274 -19.21 2.80 6.13
N GLY A 275 -19.88 2.00 6.97
CA GLY A 275 -21.27 1.58 6.77
C GLY A 275 -21.42 0.21 6.08
N ASN A 276 -22.66 -0.15 5.75
CA ASN A 276 -23.04 -1.56 5.62
C ASN A 276 -23.03 -2.12 4.19
N ALA A 277 -23.18 -1.28 3.16
CA ALA A 277 -23.22 -1.74 1.77
C ALA A 277 -22.63 -0.69 0.81
N LEU A 278 -21.45 -0.99 0.30
CA LEU A 278 -20.69 -0.16 -0.63
C LEU A 278 -20.51 -0.92 -1.94
N GLY A 279 -20.62 -0.23 -3.07
CA GLY A 279 -20.12 -0.74 -4.34
C GLY A 279 -18.64 -0.38 -4.46
N VAL A 280 -17.80 -1.37 -4.72
CA VAL A 280 -16.36 -1.19 -4.89
C VAL A 280 -15.95 -1.47 -6.33
N ASP A 281 -14.76 -1.02 -6.71
CA ASP A 281 -14.23 -1.30 -8.05
C ASP A 281 -13.94 -2.81 -8.25
N GLU A 282 -13.80 -3.20 -9.52
CA GLU A 282 -13.68 -4.61 -9.93
C GLU A 282 -12.43 -5.32 -9.39
N SER A 283 -11.40 -4.59 -8.96
CA SER A 283 -10.19 -5.20 -8.40
C SER A 283 -10.47 -5.97 -7.10
N ALA A 284 -11.59 -5.65 -6.42
CA ALA A 284 -12.08 -6.42 -5.28
C ALA A 284 -12.29 -7.90 -5.60
N LEU A 285 -12.55 -8.26 -6.86
CA LEU A 285 -12.75 -9.66 -7.26
C LEU A 285 -11.48 -10.51 -7.17
N GLY A 286 -10.29 -9.89 -7.16
CA GLY A 286 -9.01 -10.60 -6.99
C GLY A 286 -8.90 -11.35 -5.66
N ILE A 287 -9.71 -10.98 -4.66
CA ILE A 287 -9.80 -11.71 -3.38
C ILE A 287 -10.25 -13.17 -3.53
N PHE A 288 -10.94 -13.49 -4.63
CA PHE A 288 -11.41 -14.84 -4.91
C PHE A 288 -10.35 -15.70 -5.60
N ASP A 289 -9.34 -15.08 -6.20
CA ASP A 289 -8.28 -15.77 -6.93
C ASP A 289 -7.03 -16.02 -6.07
N VAL A 290 -6.89 -15.30 -4.94
CA VAL A 290 -5.76 -15.50 -4.02
C VAL A 290 -5.83 -16.87 -3.34
N SER A 291 -4.72 -17.59 -3.36
CA SER A 291 -4.56 -18.90 -2.74
C SER A 291 -3.31 -18.95 -1.86
N PRO A 292 -3.24 -19.86 -0.87
CA PRO A 292 -2.03 -20.06 -0.09
C PRO A 292 -0.83 -20.36 -0.98
N GLU A 293 -1.01 -21.20 -2.00
CA GLU A 293 0.05 -21.54 -2.95
C GLU A 293 0.52 -20.33 -3.76
N ALA A 294 -0.36 -19.41 -4.15
CA ALA A 294 0.05 -18.17 -4.82
C ALA A 294 0.98 -17.31 -3.93
N LEU A 295 0.74 -17.31 -2.62
CA LEU A 295 1.49 -16.52 -1.64
C LEU A 295 2.73 -17.22 -1.06
N ARG A 296 2.91 -18.54 -1.27
CA ARG A 296 4.08 -19.27 -0.76
C ARG A 296 5.38 -18.76 -1.37
N ASP A 297 6.42 -18.69 -0.55
CA ASP A 297 7.78 -18.46 -1.05
C ASP A 297 8.18 -19.61 -1.97
N ARG A 298 8.51 -19.27 -3.22
CA ARG A 298 8.93 -20.23 -4.25
C ARG A 298 10.44 -20.31 -4.39
N SER A 299 11.21 -19.71 -3.50
CA SER A 299 12.67 -19.77 -3.56
C SER A 299 13.16 -21.15 -3.07
N VAL A 300 14.12 -21.76 -3.77
CA VAL A 300 14.79 -22.99 -3.29
C VAL A 300 15.78 -22.72 -2.15
N GLY A 301 15.97 -21.46 -1.81
CA GLY A 301 16.96 -20.98 -0.84
C GLY A 301 17.55 -19.67 -1.33
N TYR A 302 18.42 -19.09 -0.51
CA TYR A 302 19.27 -17.97 -0.90
C TYR A 302 20.63 -18.17 -0.25
N VAL A 303 21.68 -17.93 -1.02
CA VAL A 303 23.05 -18.00 -0.57
C VAL A 303 23.76 -16.72 -1.00
N ASP A 304 24.36 -16.04 -0.04
CA ASP A 304 25.28 -14.94 -0.34
C ASP A 304 26.59 -15.54 -0.87
N PRO A 305 26.99 -15.28 -2.12
CA PRO A 305 28.20 -15.84 -2.72
C PRO A 305 29.46 -15.60 -1.89
N ASP A 306 29.55 -14.50 -1.16
CA ASP A 306 30.74 -14.14 -0.38
C ASP A 306 30.86 -14.97 0.91
N THR A 307 29.76 -15.55 1.37
CA THR A 307 29.72 -16.39 2.58
C THR A 307 29.98 -17.88 2.31
N VAL A 308 30.02 -18.28 1.04
CA VAL A 308 30.23 -19.69 0.66
C VAL A 308 31.71 -20.03 0.72
N ASP A 309 32.08 -20.94 1.61
CA ASP A 309 33.45 -21.47 1.68
C ASP A 309 33.57 -22.85 1.05
N ARG A 310 32.47 -23.59 1.00
CA ARG A 310 32.43 -24.96 0.51
C ARG A 310 31.13 -25.27 -0.23
N ILE A 311 31.26 -26.04 -1.31
CA ILE A 311 30.17 -26.57 -2.11
C ILE A 311 30.36 -28.08 -2.23
N ASP A 312 29.44 -28.84 -1.64
CA ASP A 312 29.39 -30.29 -1.79
C ASP A 312 28.36 -30.65 -2.87
N LEU A 313 28.84 -31.35 -3.89
CA LEU A 313 28.05 -31.82 -5.03
C LEU A 313 28.05 -33.35 -5.03
N GLU A 314 26.88 -33.95 -5.18
CA GLU A 314 26.70 -35.37 -5.44
C GLU A 314 25.88 -35.54 -6.72
N SER A 315 26.31 -36.41 -7.63
CA SER A 315 25.54 -36.80 -8.83
C SER A 315 25.81 -38.26 -9.17
N ASP A 316 24.75 -39.06 -9.20
CA ASP A 316 24.78 -40.48 -9.59
C ASP A 316 25.86 -41.30 -8.85
N GLY A 317 26.00 -41.05 -7.55
CA GLY A 317 26.97 -41.71 -6.67
C GLY A 317 28.41 -41.16 -6.75
N ARG A 318 28.69 -40.18 -7.62
CA ARG A 318 29.95 -39.44 -7.63
C ARG A 318 29.84 -38.22 -6.73
N ARG A 319 30.92 -37.89 -6.01
CA ARG A 319 30.99 -36.74 -5.11
C ARG A 319 32.11 -35.80 -5.52
N LEU A 320 31.87 -34.50 -5.37
CA LEU A 320 32.84 -33.44 -5.59
C LEU A 320 32.71 -32.41 -4.46
N ASP A 321 33.83 -32.15 -3.80
CA ASP A 321 33.96 -31.13 -2.75
C ASP A 321 34.77 -29.98 -3.34
N VAL A 322 34.13 -28.81 -3.48
CA VAL A 322 34.72 -27.59 -4.02
C VAL A 322 34.89 -26.59 -2.88
N ARG A 323 36.12 -26.13 -2.64
CA ARG A 323 36.48 -25.25 -1.53
C ARG A 323 37.06 -23.95 -2.03
N ARG A 324 36.72 -22.86 -1.34
CA ARG A 324 37.32 -21.55 -1.57
C ARG A 324 38.81 -21.61 -1.18
N ALA A 325 39.64 -20.98 -2.00
CA ALA A 325 41.07 -20.84 -1.80
C ALA A 325 41.51 -19.39 -2.08
N ASP A 326 42.76 -19.05 -1.74
CA ASP A 326 43.31 -17.69 -1.92
C ASP A 326 43.15 -17.13 -3.34
N SER A 327 43.09 -18.02 -4.35
CA SER A 327 42.96 -17.66 -5.76
C SER A 327 41.85 -18.47 -6.46
N GLY A 328 40.60 -18.32 -5.99
CA GLY A 328 39.41 -18.91 -6.60
C GLY A 328 38.97 -20.21 -5.90
N TRP A 329 38.62 -21.23 -6.69
CA TRP A 329 38.03 -22.47 -6.20
C TRP A 329 38.90 -23.69 -6.53
N LYS A 330 38.95 -24.66 -5.61
CA LYS A 330 39.69 -25.92 -5.81
C LYS A 330 38.89 -27.12 -5.32
N THR A 331 39.12 -28.28 -5.93
CA THR A 331 38.61 -29.55 -5.41
C THR A 331 39.40 -30.01 -4.19
N SER A 332 38.86 -30.97 -3.42
CA SER A 332 39.58 -31.63 -2.32
C SER A 332 40.95 -32.20 -2.72
N ASP A 333 41.09 -32.66 -3.97
CA ASP A 333 42.33 -33.19 -4.54
C ASP A 333 43.29 -32.10 -5.06
N GLY A 334 42.93 -30.82 -4.89
CA GLY A 334 43.77 -29.66 -5.23
C GLY A 334 43.66 -29.15 -6.67
N ASN A 335 42.77 -29.71 -7.49
CA ASN A 335 42.54 -29.27 -8.87
C ASN A 335 41.79 -27.93 -8.89
N ALA A 336 42.21 -27.00 -9.74
CA ALA A 336 41.50 -25.72 -9.91
C ALA A 336 40.10 -25.95 -10.53
N VAL A 337 39.10 -25.24 -9.99
CA VAL A 337 37.74 -25.18 -10.51
C VAL A 337 37.51 -23.79 -11.10
N ASP A 338 36.88 -23.74 -12.28
CA ASP A 338 36.54 -22.47 -12.92
C ASP A 338 35.62 -21.64 -12.02
N THR A 339 36.06 -20.41 -11.70
CA THR A 339 35.33 -19.52 -10.81
C THR A 339 34.02 -19.04 -11.45
N ALA A 340 34.02 -18.80 -12.76
CA ALA A 340 32.80 -18.40 -13.48
C ALA A 340 31.73 -19.50 -13.41
N LYS A 341 32.14 -20.77 -13.39
CA LYS A 341 31.24 -21.91 -13.25
C LYS A 341 30.62 -21.99 -11.85
N VAL A 342 31.41 -21.69 -10.81
CA VAL A 342 30.89 -21.65 -9.44
C VAL A 342 29.90 -20.49 -9.26
N GLU A 343 30.24 -19.31 -9.78
CA GLU A 343 29.36 -18.14 -9.77
C GLU A 343 28.04 -18.43 -10.50
N ALA A 344 28.10 -19.04 -11.68
CA ALA A 344 26.91 -19.44 -12.45
C ALA A 344 26.03 -20.45 -11.69
N LEU A 345 26.62 -21.42 -10.99
CA LEU A 345 25.87 -22.37 -10.15
C LEU A 345 25.15 -21.67 -9.00
N VAL A 346 25.83 -20.75 -8.29
CA VAL A 346 25.24 -19.99 -7.17
C VAL A 346 24.11 -19.09 -7.69
N GLU A 347 24.33 -18.39 -8.81
CA GLU A 347 23.32 -17.57 -9.45
C GLU A 347 22.10 -18.40 -9.89
N LEU A 348 22.33 -19.55 -10.54
CA LEU A 348 21.27 -20.46 -10.94
C LEU A 348 20.48 -20.95 -9.73
N PHE A 349 21.15 -21.34 -8.65
CA PHE A 349 20.49 -21.78 -7.42
C PHE A 349 19.60 -20.66 -6.84
N ASN A 350 20.15 -19.46 -6.65
CA ASN A 350 19.43 -18.31 -6.10
C ASN A 350 18.23 -17.88 -6.96
N ASN A 351 18.33 -18.04 -8.29
CA ASN A 351 17.27 -17.71 -9.23
C ASN A 351 16.29 -18.86 -9.48
N THR A 352 16.59 -20.09 -9.03
CA THR A 352 15.71 -21.24 -9.21
C THR A 352 14.43 -21.06 -8.39
N LYS A 353 13.29 -21.21 -9.06
CA LYS A 353 11.97 -21.17 -8.45
C LYS A 353 11.33 -22.55 -8.40
N ILE A 354 10.68 -22.84 -7.28
CA ILE A 354 9.77 -23.95 -7.10
C ILE A 354 8.61 -23.76 -8.08
N GLY A 355 8.44 -24.71 -8.99
CA GLY A 355 7.36 -24.74 -9.96
C GLY A 355 6.04 -25.15 -9.31
N ALA A 356 6.05 -26.21 -8.51
CA ALA A 356 4.89 -26.65 -7.76
C ALA A 356 5.25 -27.31 -6.42
N PHE A 357 4.35 -27.19 -5.46
CA PHE A 357 4.39 -27.98 -4.24
C PHE A 357 3.66 -29.31 -4.47
N ARG A 358 4.29 -30.42 -4.07
CA ARG A 358 3.83 -31.79 -4.35
C ARG A 358 3.63 -32.57 -3.04
N PRO A 359 2.67 -32.15 -2.20
CA PRO A 359 2.39 -32.88 -0.96
C PRO A 359 1.98 -34.32 -1.30
N ASN A 360 2.53 -35.29 -0.57
CA ASN A 360 2.23 -36.72 -0.72
C ASN A 360 2.57 -37.32 -2.10
N ALA A 361 3.46 -36.71 -2.88
CA ALA A 361 3.92 -37.33 -4.12
C ALA A 361 4.67 -38.64 -3.87
N SER A 362 4.40 -39.64 -4.71
CA SER A 362 5.06 -40.94 -4.69
C SER A 362 5.98 -41.09 -5.90
N GLY A 363 6.97 -41.99 -5.81
CA GLY A 363 7.93 -42.19 -6.90
C GLY A 363 8.87 -41.00 -7.12
N THR A 364 9.03 -40.13 -6.13
CA THR A 364 9.81 -38.89 -6.23
C THR A 364 11.31 -39.13 -6.32
N GLY A 365 11.79 -40.31 -5.92
CA GLY A 365 13.22 -40.63 -5.86
C GLY A 365 14.00 -39.88 -4.77
N LEU A 366 13.32 -39.20 -3.84
CA LEU A 366 13.98 -38.42 -2.78
C LEU A 366 14.37 -39.24 -1.54
N ASP A 367 14.01 -40.52 -1.49
CA ASP A 367 14.52 -41.46 -0.47
C ASP A 367 15.96 -41.88 -0.78
N ALA A 368 16.34 -41.85 -2.06
CA ALA A 368 17.69 -42.08 -2.56
C ALA A 368 17.96 -41.03 -3.66
N PRO A 369 18.19 -39.76 -3.28
CA PRO A 369 18.29 -38.66 -4.24
C PRO A 369 19.44 -38.91 -5.22
N ARG A 370 19.17 -38.68 -6.51
CA ARG A 370 20.17 -38.85 -7.56
C ARG A 370 21.27 -37.79 -7.49
N GLN A 371 20.93 -36.61 -6.98
CA GLN A 371 21.85 -35.49 -6.85
C GLN A 371 21.63 -34.75 -5.53
N ARG A 372 22.71 -34.18 -4.99
CA ARG A 372 22.68 -33.26 -3.85
C ARG A 372 23.59 -32.07 -4.11
N LEU A 373 23.16 -30.91 -3.67
CA LEU A 373 23.94 -29.68 -3.68
C LEU A 373 23.83 -29.04 -2.29
N VAL A 374 24.96 -28.79 -1.65
CA VAL A 374 25.04 -28.15 -0.33
C VAL A 374 26.04 -27.00 -0.40
N PHE A 375 25.62 -25.79 -0.05
CA PHE A 375 26.49 -24.65 0.18
C PHE A 375 26.73 -24.50 1.68
N SER A 376 27.98 -24.34 2.09
CA SER A 376 28.33 -24.16 3.51
C SER A 376 29.30 -23.00 3.71
N ALA A 377 29.13 -22.28 4.82
CA ALA A 377 30.16 -21.41 5.38
C ALA A 377 31.07 -22.24 6.28
N TRP A 378 32.35 -21.87 6.39
CA TRP A 378 33.32 -22.58 7.20
C TRP A 378 33.80 -21.71 8.36
N LEU A 379 33.40 -22.07 9.57
CA LEU A 379 33.93 -21.44 10.77
C LEU A 379 35.26 -22.10 11.14
N SER A 380 36.35 -21.32 11.07
CA SER A 380 37.70 -21.77 11.42
C SER A 380 37.89 -21.99 12.93
N GLU A 381 37.07 -21.34 13.76
CA GLU A 381 37.14 -21.38 15.22
C GLU A 381 35.73 -21.50 15.83
N ASN A 382 35.63 -22.13 17.00
CA ASN A 382 34.39 -22.14 17.77
C ASN A 382 34.09 -20.71 18.24
N THR A 383 32.85 -20.27 18.11
CA THR A 383 32.35 -19.10 18.84
C THR A 383 31.63 -19.57 20.11
N ALA A 384 31.17 -18.64 20.94
CA ALA A 384 30.32 -19.00 22.09
C ALA A 384 28.94 -19.54 21.66
N GLU A 385 28.54 -19.31 20.40
CA GLU A 385 27.22 -19.64 19.87
C GLU A 385 27.29 -20.83 18.89
N ASP A 386 28.41 -21.01 18.15
CA ASP A 386 28.55 -22.00 17.07
C ASP A 386 29.87 -22.80 17.15
N ALA A 387 29.84 -24.05 16.69
CA ALA A 387 31.04 -24.90 16.62
C ALA A 387 31.82 -24.66 15.31
N ALA A 388 33.14 -24.84 15.36
CA ALA A 388 34.02 -24.85 14.20
C ALA A 388 33.62 -26.01 13.27
N GLY A 389 33.50 -25.72 11.98
CA GLY A 389 33.01 -26.67 11.00
C GLY A 389 32.24 -26.02 9.87
N GLY A 390 31.72 -26.85 8.97
CA GLY A 390 30.87 -26.41 7.88
C GLY A 390 29.43 -26.25 8.36
N GLU A 391 28.93 -25.01 8.34
CA GLU A 391 27.53 -24.67 8.61
C GLU A 391 26.77 -24.57 7.29
N PRO A 392 25.73 -25.41 7.05
CA PRO A 392 25.00 -25.41 5.80
C PRO A 392 24.17 -24.12 5.66
N LEU A 393 24.44 -23.36 4.61
CA LEU A 393 23.73 -22.13 4.26
C LEU A 393 22.43 -22.44 3.51
N ALA A 394 22.52 -23.33 2.51
CA ALA A 394 21.38 -23.83 1.76
C ALA A 394 21.72 -25.19 1.15
N ALA A 395 20.71 -26.02 0.93
CA ALA A 395 20.88 -27.28 0.24
C ALA A 395 19.62 -27.65 -0.55
N VAL A 396 19.83 -28.46 -1.59
CA VAL A 396 18.77 -29.09 -2.36
C VAL A 396 19.14 -30.53 -2.69
N GLU A 397 18.20 -31.44 -2.45
CA GLU A 397 18.25 -32.81 -2.93
C GLU A 397 17.37 -32.91 -4.17
N ILE A 398 17.85 -33.56 -5.23
CA ILE A 398 17.10 -33.77 -6.48
C ILE A 398 16.84 -35.26 -6.65
N GLY A 399 15.59 -35.60 -6.91
CA GLY A 399 15.09 -36.95 -7.14
C GLY A 399 14.85 -37.24 -8.62
N ALA A 400 13.81 -38.03 -8.89
CA ALA A 400 13.41 -38.43 -10.23
C ALA A 400 12.91 -37.24 -11.08
N GLU A 401 12.92 -37.43 -12.40
CA GLU A 401 12.28 -36.53 -13.34
C GLU A 401 10.75 -36.62 -13.20
N GLU A 402 10.11 -35.46 -13.10
CA GLU A 402 8.65 -35.36 -13.17
C GLU A 402 8.21 -35.29 -14.65
N ASN A 403 8.95 -34.52 -15.46
CA ASN A 403 8.83 -34.45 -16.91
C ASN A 403 10.15 -33.94 -17.51
N ALA A 404 10.17 -33.63 -18.81
CA ALA A 404 11.38 -33.18 -19.52
C ALA A 404 12.00 -31.88 -18.95
N ASP A 405 11.18 -31.03 -18.32
CA ASP A 405 11.58 -29.69 -17.86
C ASP A 405 11.64 -29.56 -16.33
N SER A 406 11.07 -30.50 -15.57
CA SER A 406 11.06 -30.46 -14.10
C SER A 406 11.46 -31.76 -13.43
N VAL A 407 12.06 -31.61 -12.24
CA VAL A 407 12.54 -32.71 -11.39
C VAL A 407 11.93 -32.54 -10.00
N PHE A 408 11.72 -33.66 -9.29
CA PHE A 408 11.38 -33.61 -7.88
C PHE A 408 12.58 -33.13 -7.07
N ALA A 409 12.33 -32.30 -6.06
CA ALA A 409 13.37 -31.80 -5.17
C ALA A 409 12.87 -31.68 -3.72
N ARG A 410 13.83 -31.64 -2.78
CA ARG A 410 13.62 -31.30 -1.38
C ARG A 410 14.65 -30.24 -0.98
N VAL A 411 14.20 -29.16 -0.34
CA VAL A 411 15.04 -28.03 0.06
C VAL A 411 15.39 -28.14 1.54
N LEU A 412 16.57 -27.65 1.92
CA LEU A 412 17.02 -27.61 3.32
C LEU A 412 15.98 -26.95 4.23
N GLY A 413 15.69 -27.59 5.36
CA GLY A 413 14.75 -27.06 6.36
C GLY A 413 13.27 -27.16 5.99
N SER A 414 12.93 -27.75 4.84
CA SER A 414 11.55 -28.03 4.43
C SER A 414 11.31 -29.54 4.32
N GLU A 415 10.15 -30.00 4.80
CA GLU A 415 9.67 -31.37 4.57
C GLU A 415 8.90 -31.50 3.24
N ASP A 416 8.63 -30.38 2.56
CA ASP A 416 7.88 -30.40 1.32
C ASP A 416 8.66 -31.10 0.20
N THR A 417 7.96 -31.97 -0.51
CA THR A 417 8.38 -32.35 -1.86
C THR A 417 7.92 -31.25 -2.81
N VAL A 418 8.85 -30.77 -3.64
CA VAL A 418 8.60 -29.72 -4.61
C VAL A 418 9.07 -30.16 -5.99
N THR A 419 8.72 -29.38 -7.01
CA THR A 419 9.30 -29.52 -8.35
C THR A 419 10.08 -28.28 -8.70
N VAL A 420 11.25 -28.46 -9.31
CA VAL A 420 12.14 -27.38 -9.74
C VAL A 420 12.57 -27.62 -11.19
N PRO A 421 12.98 -26.59 -11.93
CA PRO A 421 13.54 -26.74 -13.27
C PRO A 421 14.67 -27.78 -13.32
N ALA A 422 14.61 -28.68 -14.31
CA ALA A 422 15.63 -29.70 -14.55
C ALA A 422 17.02 -29.10 -14.85
N ALA A 423 17.08 -27.82 -15.23
CA ALA A 423 18.32 -27.07 -15.44
C ALA A 423 19.25 -27.12 -14.22
N LEU A 424 18.72 -27.06 -13.00
CA LEU A 424 19.54 -27.13 -11.78
C LEU A 424 20.28 -28.47 -11.68
N GLY A 425 19.60 -29.58 -11.98
CA GLY A 425 20.22 -30.90 -11.99
C GLY A 425 21.24 -31.08 -13.12
N ARG A 426 20.99 -30.46 -14.30
CA ARG A 426 21.95 -30.46 -15.40
C ARG A 426 23.23 -29.71 -15.02
N GLU A 427 23.11 -28.54 -14.40
CA GLU A 427 24.25 -27.74 -13.96
C GLU A 427 25.12 -28.52 -12.95
N ILE A 428 24.51 -29.20 -11.98
CA ILE A 428 25.22 -30.07 -11.03
C ILE A 428 25.99 -31.18 -11.77
N ALA A 429 25.37 -31.83 -12.76
CA ALA A 429 26.01 -32.90 -13.53
C ALA A 429 27.22 -32.40 -14.35
N GLU A 430 27.20 -31.16 -14.84
CA GLU A 430 28.30 -30.60 -15.62
C GLU A 430 29.61 -30.50 -14.83
N PHE A 431 29.57 -30.40 -13.50
CA PHE A 431 30.78 -30.42 -12.66
C PHE A 431 31.53 -31.75 -12.73
N PHE A 432 30.86 -32.83 -13.14
CA PHE A 432 31.41 -34.17 -13.21
C PHE A 432 31.92 -34.56 -14.60
N GLY A 433 31.71 -33.71 -15.62
CA GLY A 433 32.03 -34.00 -17.02
C GLY A 433 31.13 -35.08 -17.64
N PRO A 434 31.32 -35.42 -18.93
CA PRO A 434 30.52 -36.46 -19.57
C PRO A 434 30.70 -37.82 -18.87
N PRO A 435 29.67 -38.68 -18.81
CA PRO A 435 29.80 -40.02 -18.27
C PRO A 435 30.90 -40.77 -19.05
N ALA A 436 31.79 -41.44 -18.32
CA ALA A 436 32.85 -42.24 -18.94
C ALA A 436 32.21 -43.25 -19.90
N THR A 437 32.63 -43.25 -21.16
CA THR A 437 32.13 -44.20 -22.16
C THR A 437 32.47 -45.61 -21.66
N PRO A 438 31.50 -46.53 -21.53
CA PRO A 438 31.81 -47.91 -21.17
C PRO A 438 32.76 -48.47 -22.24
N ARG A 439 33.92 -48.98 -21.80
CA ARG A 439 34.92 -49.63 -22.66
C ARG A 439 34.47 -51.01 -23.09
#